data_AF-X1FUF2-F1
#
_entry.id   AF-X1FUF2-F1
#
_cell.length_a   1.000
_cell.length_b   1.000
_cell.length_c   1.000
_cell.angle_alpha   90.00
_cell.angle_beta   90.00
_cell.angle_gamma   90.00
#
_symmetry.space_group_name_H-M   'P 1'
#
loop_
_entity.id
_entity.type
_entity.pdbx_description
1 polymer ?
#
loop_
_entity_poly.entity_id
_entity_poly.type
_entity_poly.pdbx_seq_one_letter_code
_entity_poly.pdbx_strand_id
1 'polypeptide(L)' 'MNQFKYISPENKEEALKILKEVRVNACIVAGSTNVLPDIKI' A
#
# COMPACT_ATOMS: atom_id res chain seq x y z
N MET A 1 -16.59 3.01 -6.46
CA MET A 1 -16.36 2.96 -5.01
C MET A 1 -14.96 2.39 -4.84
N ASN A 2 -13.95 3.19 -4.45
CA ASN A 2 -12.57 2.69 -4.39
C ASN A 2 -12.42 1.76 -3.19
N GLN A 3 -12.12 0.49 -3.43
CA GLN A 3 -12.00 -0.54 -2.37
C GLN A 3 -10.79 -0.33 -1.46
N PHE A 4 -9.80 0.47 -1.87
CA PHE A 4 -8.60 0.78 -1.09
C PHE A 4 -8.02 2.14 -1.47
N LYS A 5 -7.24 2.71 -0.55
CA LYS A 5 -6.47 3.95 -0.78
C LYS A 5 -5.06 3.57 -1.24
N TYR A 6 -4.73 3.88 -2.49
CA TYR A 6 -3.36 3.74 -2.99
C TYR A 6 -2.50 4.93 -2.53
N ILE A 7 -1.32 4.64 -1.99
CA ILE A 7 -0.34 5.65 -1.55
C ILE A 7 1.02 5.23 -2.11
N SER A 8 1.66 6.13 -2.86
CA SER A 8 3.00 5.92 -3.45
C SER A 8 3.97 6.94 -2.84
N PRO A 9 4.61 6.63 -1.71
CA PRO A 9 5.57 7.53 -1.07
C PRO A 9 6.79 7.78 -1.96
N GLU A 10 7.33 8.99 -1.93
CA GLU A 10 8.47 9.38 -2.77
C GLU A 10 9.80 8.90 -2.18
N ASN A 11 9.85 8.72 -0.86
CA ASN A 11 11.06 8.32 -0.16
C ASN A 11 10.77 7.36 1.01
N LYS A 12 11.85 6.76 1.52
CA LYS A 12 11.80 5.77 2.60
C LYS A 12 11.20 6.34 3.90
N GLU A 13 11.49 7.59 4.24
CA GLU A 13 11.05 8.20 5.50
C GLU A 13 9.53 8.42 5.51
N GLU A 14 8.99 8.89 4.40
CA GLU A 14 7.56 9.05 4.19
C GLU A 14 6.85 7.69 4.26
N ALA A 15 7.37 6.67 3.58
CA ALA A 15 6.84 5.32 3.64
C ALA A 15 6.78 4.78 5.09
N LEU A 16 7.85 4.98 5.87
CA LEU A 16 7.91 4.59 7.27
C LEU A 16 6.91 5.35 8.15
N LYS A 17 6.68 6.64 7.87
CA LYS A 17 5.68 7.43 8.59
C LYS A 17 4.27 6.92 8.32
N ILE A 18 3.94 6.67 7.05
CA ILE A 18 2.63 6.11 6.64
C ILE A 18 2.40 4.74 7.29
N LEU A 19 3.42 3.86 7.30
CA LEU A 19 3.32 2.55 7.93
C LEU A 19 3.09 2.61 9.44
N LYS A 20 3.70 3.60 10.12
CA LYS A 20 3.46 3.83 11.56
C LYS A 20 2.05 4.31 11.84
N GLU A 21 1.48 5.12 10.96
CA GLU A 21 0.11 5.66 11.09
C GLU A 21 -0.96 4.59 10.77
N VAL A 22 -0.79 3.87 9.66
CA VAL A 22 -1.80 2.90 9.16
C VAL A 22 -1.68 1.52 9.82
N ARG A 23 -0.51 1.20 10.39
CA ARG A 23 -0.21 -0.07 11.08
C ARG A 23 -0.67 -1.29 10.28
N VAL A 24 -1.48 -2.17 10.90
CA VAL A 24 -1.92 -3.47 10.36
C VAL A 24 -2.90 -3.37 9.19
N ASN A 25 -3.39 -2.17 8.88
CA ASN A 25 -4.37 -1.96 7.80
C ASN A 25 -3.72 -1.60 6.45
N ALA A 26 -2.39 -1.66 6.33
CA ALA A 26 -1.66 -1.39 5.10
C ALA A 26 -1.06 -2.67 4.51
N CYS A 27 -1.09 -2.78 3.18
CA CYS A 27 -0.36 -3.78 2.42
C CYS A 27 0.74 -3.08 1.61
N ILE A 28 1.99 -3.51 1.77
CA ILE A 28 3.11 -3.01 0.98
C ILE A 28 3.19 -3.86 -0.28
N VAL A 29 3.21 -3.19 -1.44
CA VAL A 29 3.32 -3.84 -2.75
C VAL A 29 4.47 -3.23 -3.54
N ALA A 30 5.14 -4.05 -4.36
CA ALA A 30 6.23 -3.62 -5.24
C ALA A 30 5.84 -3.89 -6.70
N GLY A 31 6.52 -4.84 -7.38
CA GLY A 31 6.10 -5.31 -8.71
C GLY A 31 4.68 -5.89 -8.77
N SER A 32 4.06 -6.11 -7.60
CA SER A 32 2.64 -6.43 -7.39
C SER A 32 2.13 -7.66 -8.14
N THR A 33 2.96 -8.42 -8.83
CA THR A 33 2.58 -9.60 -9.62
C THR A 33 1.87 -10.67 -8.79
N ASN A 34 2.20 -10.75 -7.49
CA ASN A 34 1.62 -11.67 -6.53
C ASN A 34 0.37 -11.13 -5.81
N VAL A 35 0.13 -9.81 -5.82
CA VAL A 35 -0.98 -9.16 -5.10
C VAL A 35 -2.07 -8.69 -6.06
N LEU A 36 -1.70 -8.27 -7.27
CA LEU A 36 -2.62 -7.84 -8.33
C LEU A 36 -3.76 -8.83 -8.61
N PRO A 37 -3.53 -10.17 -8.66
CA PRO A 37 -4.62 -11.13 -8.86
C PRO A 37 -5.67 -11.12 -7.74
N ASP A 38 -5.28 -10.74 -6.51
CA ASP A 38 -6.16 -10.69 -5.34
C ASP A 38 -6.87 -9.34 -5.20
N ILE A 39 -6.43 -8.31 -5.92
CA ILE A 39 -7.10 -7.01 -6.00
C ILE A 39 -8.30 -7.15 -6.95
N LYS A 40 -9.48 -7.41 -6.38
CA LYS A 40 -10.75 -7.40 -7.13
C LYS A 40 -11.14 -5.96 -7.48
N ILE A 41 -11.27 -5.67 -8.77
CA ILE A 41 -11.83 -4.40 -9.28
C ILE A 41 -13.35 -4.41 -9.16
#